data_AF-A0A1G9FB95-F1
#
_entry.id   AF-A0A1G9FB95-F1
#
_cell.length_a   1.000
_cell.length_b   1.000
_cell.length_c   1.000
_cell.angle_alpha   90.00
_cell.angle_beta   90.00
_cell.angle_gamma   90.00
#
_symmetry.space_group_name_H-M   'P 1'
#
loop_
_entity.id
_entity.type
_entity.pdbx_description
1 polymer ?
#
loop_
_entity_poly.entity_id
_entity_poly.type
_entity_poly.pdbx_seq_one_letter_code
_entity_poly.pdbx_strand_id
1 'polypeptide(L)'
;MAADRTRRTPDRPLIRTPRYEQVLAEAERIAAGLGHDYVGVEHIFLAVLRDPAAVPTQVLAGIVDPVDVDEALSEVMRTYHR
;
A
#
# COMPACT_ATOMS: atom_id res chain seq x y z
N MET A 1 13.96 27.56 -20.84
CA MET A 1 12.57 27.10 -20.69
C MET A 1 12.56 25.89 -19.77
N ALA A 2 12.46 26.11 -18.45
CA ALA A 2 12.33 25.04 -17.47
C ALA A 2 10.87 25.06 -17.01
N ALA A 3 10.10 24.03 -17.37
CA ALA A 3 8.71 23.91 -16.95
C ALA A 3 8.67 23.80 -15.42
N ASP A 4 8.00 24.77 -14.83
CA ASP A 4 7.64 24.85 -13.44
C ASP A 4 6.94 23.55 -13.00
N ARG A 5 7.63 22.77 -12.15
CA ARG A 5 7.12 21.54 -11.52
C ARG A 5 6.51 21.83 -10.16
N THR A 6 6.07 23.06 -9.89
CA THR A 6 5.32 23.36 -8.67
C THR A 6 4.08 22.48 -8.61
N ARG A 7 3.89 21.87 -7.44
CA ARG A 7 2.72 21.06 -7.09
C ARG A 7 1.46 21.84 -7.44
N ARG A 8 0.76 21.44 -8.51
CA ARG A 8 -0.65 21.78 -8.66
C ARG A 8 -1.40 20.99 -7.60
N THR A 9 -1.69 21.63 -6.48
CA THR A 9 -2.80 21.19 -5.63
C THR A 9 -4.03 21.11 -6.53
N PRO A 10 -4.72 19.96 -6.61
CA PRO A 10 -5.92 19.88 -7.42
C PRO A 10 -6.91 20.94 -6.94
N ASP A 11 -7.48 21.71 -7.86
CA ASP A 11 -8.46 22.76 -7.56
C ASP A 11 -9.71 22.22 -6.83
N ARG A 12 -9.88 20.89 -6.82
CA ARG A 12 -10.93 20.17 -6.12
C ARG A 12 -10.35 19.29 -5.00
N PRO A 13 -11.05 19.20 -3.84
CA PRO A 13 -10.70 18.23 -2.80
C PRO A 13 -10.59 16.82 -3.36
N LEU A 14 -9.51 16.12 -2.97
CA LEU A 14 -9.34 14.70 -3.28
C LEU A 14 -10.43 13.91 -2.57
N ILE A 15 -11.30 13.28 -3.34
CA ILE A 15 -12.33 12.40 -2.82
C ILE A 15 -11.74 11.00 -2.76
N ARG A 16 -11.70 10.43 -1.55
CA ARG A 16 -11.27 9.06 -1.32
C ARG A 16 -12.33 8.11 -1.85
N THR A 17 -11.91 7.09 -2.59
CA THR A 17 -12.81 6.05 -3.09
C THR A 17 -13.10 5.03 -1.98
N PRO A 18 -14.21 4.27 -2.05
CA PRO A 18 -14.46 3.20 -1.10
C PRO A 18 -13.30 2.19 -1.01
N ARG A 19 -12.70 1.83 -2.15
CA ARG A 19 -11.51 0.97 -2.20
C ARG A 19 -10.31 1.59 -1.48
N TYR A 20 -10.10 2.90 -1.61
CA TYR A 20 -9.01 3.58 -0.90
C TYR A 20 -9.18 3.46 0.62
N GLU A 21 -10.40 3.66 1.14
CA GLU A 21 -10.66 3.51 2.58
C GLU A 21 -10.49 2.05 3.04
N GLN A 22 -10.87 1.08 2.21
CA GLN A 22 -10.64 -0.34 2.50
C GLN A 22 -9.15 -0.69 2.60
N VAL A 23 -8.33 -0.18 1.67
CA VAL A 23 -6.87 -0.37 1.70
C VAL A 23 -6.26 0.24 2.95
N LEU A 24 -6.69 1.44 3.36
CA LEU A 24 -6.21 2.06 4.60
C LEU A 24 -6.60 1.24 5.84
N ALA A 25 -7.86 0.80 5.92
CA ALA A 25 -8.32 -0.01 7.05
C ALA A 25 -7.63 -1.38 7.12
N GLU A 26 -7.29 -2.00 5.98
CA GLU A 26 -6.47 -3.21 5.95
C GLU A 26 -5.04 -2.91 6.38
N ALA A 27 -4.41 -1.83 5.90
CA ALA A 27 -3.06 -1.45 6.30
C ALA A 27 -2.94 -1.21 7.80
N GLU A 28 -3.94 -0.56 8.41
CA GLU A 28 -4.03 -0.38 9.87
C GLU A 28 -4.12 -1.74 10.61
N ARG A 29 -4.92 -2.69 10.11
CA ARG A 29 -5.00 -4.03 10.69
C ARG A 29 -3.69 -4.80 10.59
N ILE A 30 -2.96 -4.67 9.48
CA ILE A 30 -1.64 -5.31 9.31
C ILE A 30 -0.64 -4.71 10.30
N ALA A 31 -0.58 -3.37 10.42
CA ALA A 31 0.31 -2.71 11.37
C ALA A 31 0.03 -3.14 12.81
N ALA A 32 -1.24 -3.12 13.22
CA ALA A 32 -1.66 -3.57 14.54
C ALA A 32 -1.33 -5.06 14.78
N GLY A 33 -1.51 -5.92 13.78
CA GLY A 33 -1.19 -7.35 13.87
C GLY A 33 0.31 -7.65 14.02
N LEU A 34 1.17 -6.73 13.56
CA LEU A 34 2.62 -6.80 13.71
C LEU A 34 3.15 -6.05 14.95
N GLY A 35 2.28 -5.35 15.67
CA GLY A 35 2.66 -4.53 16.83
C GLY A 35 3.39 -3.24 16.44
N HIS A 36 3.16 -2.71 15.24
CA HIS A 36 3.72 -1.45 14.79
C HIS A 36 2.80 -0.27 15.12
N ASP A 37 3.34 0.78 15.72
CA ASP A 37 2.58 1.98 16.12
C ASP A 37 2.25 2.91 14.94
N TYR A 38 2.79 2.62 13.75
CA TYR A 38 2.61 3.44 12.55
C TYR A 38 2.38 2.64 11.28
N VAL A 39 1.48 3.14 10.43
CA VAL A 39 1.21 2.60 9.10
C VAL A 39 2.26 3.09 8.09
N GLY A 40 3.35 2.33 7.97
CA GLY A 40 4.33 2.44 6.87
C GLY A 40 3.80 2.06 5.49
N VAL A 41 4.59 2.36 4.44
CA VAL A 41 4.26 2.05 3.04
C VAL A 41 4.17 0.55 2.78
N GLU A 42 4.86 -0.25 3.58
CA GLU A 42 4.89 -1.70 3.51
C GLU A 42 3.51 -2.28 3.90
N HIS A 43 2.86 -1.73 4.93
CA HIS A 43 1.50 -2.13 5.32
C HIS A 43 0.48 -1.79 4.22
N ILE A 44 0.61 -0.62 3.61
CA ILE A 44 -0.24 -0.19 2.50
C ILE A 44 -0.04 -1.11 1.30
N PHE A 45 1.22 -1.45 0.99
CA PHE A 45 1.54 -2.33 -0.12
C PHE A 45 0.99 -3.75 0.12
N LEU A 46 1.16 -4.33 1.31
CA LEU A 46 0.53 -5.60 1.67
C LEU A 46 -1.00 -5.54 1.57
N ALA A 47 -1.62 -4.45 2.03
CA ALA A 47 -3.06 -4.26 1.89
C ALA A 47 -3.53 -4.24 0.43
N VAL A 48 -2.74 -3.63 -0.48
CA VAL A 48 -3.01 -3.67 -1.91
C VAL A 48 -2.85 -5.08 -2.48
N LEU A 49 -1.76 -5.79 -2.13
CA LEU A 49 -1.50 -7.16 -2.60
C LEU A 49 -2.61 -8.13 -2.20
N ARG A 50 -3.22 -7.91 -1.03
CA ARG A 50 -4.35 -8.71 -0.52
C ARG A 50 -5.70 -8.39 -1.19
N ASP A 51 -5.79 -7.35 -2.02
CA ASP A 51 -6.90 -7.14 -2.96
C ASP A 51 -6.52 -7.71 -4.34
N PRO A 52 -6.92 -8.96 -4.68
CA PRO A 52 -6.64 -9.55 -5.99
C PRO A 52 -7.37 -8.83 -7.14
N ALA A 53 -8.38 -8.02 -6.85
CA ALA A 53 -9.09 -7.20 -7.83
C ALA A 53 -8.43 -5.82 -8.03
N ALA A 54 -7.37 -5.50 -7.28
CA ALA A 54 -6.63 -4.27 -7.47
C ALA A 54 -5.73 -4.35 -8.72
N VAL A 55 -5.75 -3.30 -9.53
CA VAL A 55 -4.92 -3.20 -10.73
C VAL A 55 -3.42 -3.40 -10.43
N PRO A 56 -2.83 -2.80 -9.38
CA PRO A 56 -1.42 -3.04 -9.06
C PRO A 56 -1.10 -4.51 -8.80
N THR A 57 -1.99 -5.23 -8.10
CA THR A 57 -1.84 -6.66 -7.80
C THR A 57 -1.90 -7.49 -9.07
N GLN A 58 -2.85 -7.21 -9.96
CA GLN A 58 -2.97 -7.88 -11.26
C GLN A 58 -1.76 -7.62 -12.18
N VAL A 59 -1.23 -6.39 -12.15
CA VAL A 59 -0.01 -6.03 -12.90
C VAL A 59 1.19 -6.78 -12.34
N LEU A 60 1.35 -6.84 -11.01
CA LEU A 60 2.45 -7.54 -10.36
C LEU A 60 2.41 -9.04 -10.62
N ALA A 61 1.22 -9.64 -10.62
CA ALA A 61 1.00 -11.06 -10.93
C ALA A 61 1.51 -11.49 -12.32
N GLY A 62 1.68 -10.54 -13.25
CA GLY A 62 2.31 -10.80 -14.54
C GLY A 62 3.85 -10.91 -14.50
N ILE A 63 4.47 -10.61 -13.36
CA ILE A 63 5.92 -10.53 -13.18
C ILE A 63 6.39 -11.52 -12.09
N VAL A 64 5.64 -11.63 -10.99
CA VAL A 64 5.94 -12.47 -9.83
C VAL A 64 4.63 -12.86 -9.13
N ASP A 65 4.61 -14.01 -8.45
CA ASP A 65 3.45 -14.40 -7.65
C ASP A 65 3.26 -13.40 -6.49
N PRO A 66 2.10 -12.72 -6.39
CA PRO A 66 1.84 -11.80 -5.28
C PRO A 66 1.91 -12.46 -3.90
N VAL A 67 1.66 -13.78 -3.82
CA VAL A 67 1.78 -14.54 -2.56
C VAL A 67 3.24 -14.57 -2.09
N ASP A 68 4.19 -14.85 -2.99
CA ASP A 68 5.62 -14.85 -2.67
C ASP A 68 6.08 -13.46 -2.16
N VAL A 69 5.53 -12.39 -2.74
CA VAL A 69 5.84 -11.01 -2.33
C VAL A 69 5.22 -10.67 -0.97
N ASP A 70 3.98 -11.08 -0.69
CA ASP A 70 3.35 -10.89 0.62
C ASP A 70 4.14 -11.61 1.71
N GLU A 71 4.52 -12.87 1.47
CA GLU A 71 5.27 -13.68 2.42
C GLU A 71 6.65 -13.07 2.71
N ALA A 72 7.41 -12.76 1.67
CA ALA A 72 8.75 -12.17 1.80
C ALA A 72 8.70 -10.81 2.51
N LEU A 73 7.76 -9.93 2.15
CA LEU A 73 7.63 -8.64 2.81
C LEU A 73 7.17 -8.78 4.26
N SER A 74 6.23 -9.69 4.54
CA SER A 74 5.78 -9.98 5.91
C SER A 74 6.92 -10.50 6.78
N GLU A 75 7.80 -11.35 6.24
CA GLU A 75 9.01 -11.81 6.95
C GLU A 75 9.96 -10.66 7.27
N VAL A 76 10.25 -9.82 6.27
CA VAL A 76 11.08 -8.63 6.46
C VAL A 76 10.47 -7.71 7.52
N MET A 77 9.15 -7.48 7.51
CA MET A 77 8.50 -6.61 8.48
C MET A 77 8.56 -7.16 9.92
N ARG A 78 8.49 -8.48 10.11
CA ARG A 78 8.66 -9.09 11.44
C ARG A 78 10.05 -8.88 12.04
N THR A 79 11.06 -8.62 11.21
CA THR A 79 12.42 -8.35 11.70
C THR A 79 12.68 -6.88 12.04
N TYR A 80 11.81 -5.96 11.63
CA TYR A 80 11.91 -4.54 11.98
C TYR A 80 11.02 -4.19 13.18
N HIS A 81 11.59 -4.07 14.38
CA HIS A 81 10.91 -3.46 15.53
C HIS A 81 11.04 -1.93 15.48
N ARG A 82 10.10 -1.24 14.83
CA ARG A 82 9.97 0.21 14.95
C ARG A 82 8.72 0.59 15.69
#